data_AF-A0A6P0Z2D0-F1
#
_entry.id   AF-A0A6P0Z2D0-F1
#
_cell.length_a   1.000
_cell.length_b   1.000
_cell.length_c   1.000
_cell.angle_alpha   90.00
_cell.angle_beta   90.00
_cell.angle_gamma   90.00
#
_symmetry.space_group_name_H-M   'P 1'
#
loop_
_entity.id
_entity.type
_entity.pdbx_description
1 polymer ?
#
loop_
_entity_poly.entity_id
_entity_poly.type
_entity_poly.pdbx_seq_one_letter_code
_entity_poly.pdbx_strand_id
1 'polypeptide(L)'
;VQIESQAVIGGALGVHQFVHIGRLAMVGGMSRIDRDVPPFMLIEGNPARVRSLNQVGLRRSGWVDQNDGETFRQLKQAFRLLYRSKTSFQSAVEQLDELVEQAKDNELLNHLSQFIQSSRTKGRRGLIPGGKRSSD
;
A
#
# COMPACT_ATOMS: atom_id res chain seq x y z
N VAL A 1 7.52 16.38 -1.77
CA VAL A 1 6.60 15.25 -2.03
C VAL A 1 7.30 14.33 -3.01
N GLN A 2 7.24 13.02 -2.82
CA GLN A 2 7.78 12.05 -3.76
C GLN A 2 6.65 11.16 -4.28
N ILE A 3 6.66 10.89 -5.58
CA ILE A 3 5.66 10.05 -6.24
C ILE A 3 6.42 9.03 -7.07
N GLU A 4 6.20 7.76 -6.76
CA GLU A 4 6.84 6.65 -7.47
C GLU A 4 6.12 6.32 -8.78
N SER A 5 6.79 5.53 -9.61
CA SER A 5 6.35 5.19 -10.97
C SER A 5 4.93 4.61 -11.01
N GLN A 6 4.17 5.02 -12.03
CA GLN A 6 2.82 4.50 -12.31
C GLN A 6 1.78 4.73 -11.20
N ALA A 7 2.08 5.57 -10.20
CA ALA A 7 1.06 6.03 -9.27
C ALA A 7 0.02 6.90 -10.01
N VAL A 8 -1.25 6.75 -9.64
CA VAL A 8 -2.37 7.50 -10.22
C VAL A 8 -2.86 8.52 -9.19
N ILE A 9 -2.91 9.78 -9.61
CA ILE A 9 -3.29 10.92 -8.79
C ILE A 9 -4.63 11.46 -9.30
N GLY A 10 -5.70 11.25 -8.52
CA GLY A 10 -7.02 11.77 -8.83
C GLY A 10 -7.07 13.30 -8.79
N GLY A 11 -8.04 13.89 -9.49
CA GLY A 11 -8.19 15.34 -9.56
C GLY A 11 -8.53 16.00 -8.23
N ALA A 12 -8.12 17.26 -8.07
CA ALA A 12 -8.48 18.13 -6.94
C ALA A 12 -8.14 17.57 -5.54
N LEU A 13 -7.11 16.72 -5.43
CA LEU A 13 -6.60 16.25 -4.14
C LEU A 13 -5.50 17.15 -3.58
N GLY A 14 -5.26 17.06 -2.28
CA GLY A 14 -4.18 17.76 -1.59
C GLY A 14 -3.18 16.79 -0.98
N VAL A 15 -1.88 17.03 -1.19
CA VAL A 15 -0.78 16.23 -0.62
C VAL A 15 0.07 17.11 0.29
N HIS A 16 0.22 16.70 1.56
CA HIS A 16 1.12 17.40 2.49
C HIS A 16 2.58 17.23 2.11
N GLN A 17 3.40 18.23 2.41
CA GLN A 17 4.85 18.16 2.31
C GLN A 17 5.41 16.90 3.01
N PHE A 18 6.52 16.36 2.50
CA PHE A 18 7.17 15.12 2.97
C PHE A 18 6.39 13.80 2.80
N VAL A 19 5.17 13.82 2.26
CA VAL A 19 4.47 12.60 1.86
C VAL A 19 5.17 11.93 0.67
N HIS A 20 5.21 10.61 0.73
CA HIS A 20 5.61 9.72 -0.36
C HIS A 20 4.40 8.90 -0.84
N ILE A 21 4.23 8.81 -2.16
CA ILE A 21 3.17 8.01 -2.79
C ILE A 21 3.83 6.86 -3.54
N GLY A 22 3.55 5.64 -3.10
CA GLY A 22 4.19 4.42 -3.59
C GLY A 22 3.76 4.01 -5.00
N ARG A 23 4.59 3.17 -5.62
CA ARG A 23 4.44 2.66 -6.98
C ARG A 23 3.07 2.04 -7.17
N LEU A 24 2.43 2.33 -8.30
CA LEU A 24 1.10 1.78 -8.64
C LEU A 24 0.02 2.02 -7.57
N ALA A 25 0.23 2.94 -6.62
CA ALA A 25 -0.85 3.40 -5.77
C ALA A 25 -1.86 4.20 -6.61
N MET A 26 -3.12 4.19 -6.21
CA MET A 26 -4.16 5.04 -6.78
C MET A 26 -4.76 5.88 -5.68
N VAL A 27 -4.70 7.20 -5.84
CA VAL A 27 -5.32 8.15 -4.93
C VAL A 27 -6.58 8.71 -5.59
N GLY A 28 -7.73 8.48 -4.96
CA GLY A 28 -9.01 9.02 -5.41
C GLY A 28 -9.04 10.55 -5.38
N GLY A 29 -9.85 11.15 -6.25
CA GLY A 29 -10.01 12.60 -6.31
C GLY A 29 -10.51 13.19 -4.99
N MET A 30 -10.29 14.49 -4.81
CA MET A 30 -10.72 15.23 -3.60
C MET A 30 -10.22 14.65 -2.26
N SER A 31 -9.20 13.77 -2.29
CA SER A 31 -8.63 13.17 -1.09
C SER A 31 -7.65 14.12 -0.40
N ARG A 32 -7.59 14.05 0.93
CA ARG A 32 -6.57 14.75 1.74
C ARG A 32 -5.50 13.74 2.16
N ILE A 33 -4.32 13.83 1.55
CA ILE A 33 -3.18 12.95 1.84
C ILE A 33 -2.20 13.65 2.78
N ASP A 34 -2.20 13.25 4.04
CA ASP A 34 -1.33 13.80 5.10
C ASP A 34 -0.26 12.83 5.62
N ARG A 35 -0.25 11.61 5.07
CA ARG A 35 0.65 10.49 5.40
C ARG A 35 1.04 9.74 4.13
N ASP A 36 2.08 8.93 4.23
CA ASP A 36 2.60 8.15 3.09
C ASP A 36 1.55 7.15 2.59
N VAL A 37 1.44 7.06 1.26
CA VAL A 37 0.54 6.13 0.59
C VAL A 37 1.33 4.89 0.19
N PRO A 38 1.04 3.70 0.76
CA PRO A 38 1.76 2.49 0.43
C PRO A 38 1.59 2.11 -1.05
N PRO A 39 2.61 1.49 -1.67
CA PRO A 39 2.55 0.97 -3.02
C PRO A 39 1.35 0.04 -3.23
N PHE A 40 0.84 0.00 -4.45
CA PHE A 40 -0.22 -0.92 -4.89
C PHE A 40 -1.58 -0.73 -4.21
N MET A 41 -1.75 0.30 -3.37
CA MET A 41 -2.98 0.54 -2.62
C MET A 41 -3.90 1.52 -3.35
N LEU A 42 -5.21 1.33 -3.17
CA LEU A 42 -6.24 2.31 -3.47
C LEU A 42 -6.56 3.10 -2.20
N ILE A 43 -6.39 4.42 -2.27
CA ILE A 43 -6.64 5.36 -1.20
C ILE A 43 -7.75 6.32 -1.59
N GLU A 44 -8.67 6.61 -0.67
CA GLU A 44 -9.71 7.60 -0.91
C GLU A 44 -10.24 8.22 0.37
N GLY A 45 -10.56 9.51 0.30
CA GLY A 45 -11.41 10.22 1.25
C GLY A 45 -10.75 11.42 1.91
N ASN A 46 -11.53 12.09 2.76
CA ASN A 46 -11.06 13.19 3.61
C ASN A 46 -11.68 13.02 5.01
N PRO A 47 -10.98 12.41 5.98
CA PRO A 47 -9.57 11.99 5.92
C PRO A 47 -9.37 10.71 5.09
N ALA A 48 -8.25 10.65 4.36
CA ALA A 48 -7.97 9.56 3.44
C ALA A 48 -7.64 8.25 4.17
N ARG A 49 -8.04 7.11 3.58
CA ARG A 49 -7.82 5.76 4.13
C ARG A 49 -7.46 4.77 3.03
N VAL A 50 -6.68 3.74 3.39
CA VAL A 50 -6.53 2.55 2.54
C VAL A 50 -7.88 1.84 2.42
N ARG A 51 -8.34 1.64 1.19
CA ARG A 51 -9.61 0.94 0.87
C ARG A 51 -9.38 -0.49 0.45
N SER A 52 -8.47 -0.69 -0.48
CA SER A 52 -8.17 -1.97 -1.13
C SER A 52 -6.80 -1.91 -1.82
N LEU A 53 -6.43 -2.99 -2.51
CA LEU A 53 -5.40 -2.95 -3.55
C LEU A 53 -5.92 -2.20 -4.78
N ASN A 54 -5.03 -1.51 -5.50
CA ASN A 54 -5.26 -0.96 -6.83
C ASN A 54 -5.31 -2.10 -7.87
N GLN A 55 -6.39 -2.90 -7.83
CA GLN A 55 -6.56 -4.05 -8.71
C GLN A 55 -6.57 -3.65 -10.19
N VAL A 56 -7.08 -2.46 -10.52
CA VAL A 56 -7.10 -1.94 -11.89
C VAL A 56 -5.67 -1.69 -12.38
N GLY A 57 -4.86 -0.96 -11.60
CA GLY A 57 -3.46 -0.69 -11.94
C GLY A 57 -2.64 -1.98 -12.04
N LEU A 58 -2.75 -2.86 -11.05
CA LEU A 58 -2.04 -4.15 -11.02
C LEU A 58 -2.41 -5.07 -12.20
N ARG A 59 -3.68 -5.08 -12.61
CA ARG A 59 -4.13 -5.86 -13.78
C ARG A 59 -3.58 -5.26 -15.08
N ARG A 60 -3.66 -3.94 -15.24
CA ARG A 60 -3.17 -3.23 -16.44
C ARG A 60 -1.66 -3.33 -16.62
N SER A 61 -0.91 -3.45 -15.53
CA SER A 61 0.54 -3.64 -15.56
C SER A 61 0.97 -5.11 -15.71
N GLY A 62 0.02 -6.06 -15.84
CA GLY A 62 0.30 -7.49 -16.00
C GLY A 62 0.71 -8.23 -14.72
N TRP A 63 0.80 -7.55 -13.56
CA TRP A 63 1.24 -8.17 -12.30
C TRP A 63 0.29 -9.26 -11.78
N VAL A 64 -0.98 -9.20 -12.17
CA VAL A 64 -2.01 -10.18 -11.74
C VAL A 64 -1.76 -11.57 -12.33
N ASP A 65 -1.17 -11.64 -13.53
CA ASP A 65 -1.03 -12.88 -14.28
C ASP A 65 0.40 -13.46 -14.23
N GLN A 66 1.35 -12.74 -13.63
CA GLN A 66 2.73 -13.21 -13.46
C GLN A 66 2.81 -14.42 -12.51
N ASN A 67 3.72 -15.35 -12.82
CA ASN A 67 3.98 -16.56 -12.03
C ASN A 67 2.69 -17.34 -11.71
N ASP A 68 1.85 -17.54 -12.73
CA ASP A 68 0.53 -18.16 -12.61
C ASP A 68 -0.36 -17.50 -11.54
N GLY A 69 -0.22 -16.18 -11.39
CA GLY A 69 -0.90 -15.34 -10.42
C GLY A 69 -0.40 -15.44 -8.98
N GLU A 70 0.69 -16.17 -8.72
CA GLU A 70 1.25 -16.33 -7.38
C GLU A 70 1.70 -15.01 -6.79
N THR A 71 2.40 -14.19 -7.58
CA THR A 71 2.87 -12.86 -7.17
C THR A 71 1.73 -12.00 -6.62
N PHE A 72 0.59 -11.98 -7.31
CA PHE A 72 -0.58 -11.23 -6.87
C PHE A 72 -1.34 -11.90 -5.71
N ARG A 73 -1.36 -13.24 -5.63
CA ARG A 73 -1.94 -13.95 -4.46
C ARG A 73 -1.22 -13.58 -3.17
N GLN A 74 0.12 -13.57 -3.19
CA GLN A 74 0.91 -13.21 -2.03
C GLN A 74 0.76 -11.72 -1.67
N LEU A 75 0.65 -10.82 -2.65
CA LEU A 75 0.33 -9.41 -2.39
C LEU A 75 -1.05 -9.23 -1.71
N LYS A 76 -2.06 -10.03 -2.11
CA LYS A 76 -3.36 -10.05 -1.43
C LYS A 76 -3.24 -10.54 0.01
N GLN A 77 -2.38 -11.52 0.28
CA GLN A 77 -2.09 -11.97 1.65
C GLN A 77 -1.47 -10.85 2.48
N ALA A 78 -0.44 -10.17 1.96
CA ALA A 78 0.16 -9.00 2.61
C ALA A 78 -0.86 -7.89 2.92
N PHE A 79 -1.74 -7.56 1.96
CA PHE A 79 -2.81 -6.58 2.19
C PHE A 79 -3.72 -7.00 3.35
N ARG A 80 -4.11 -8.28 3.41
CA ARG A 80 -4.95 -8.80 4.50
C ARG A 80 -4.24 -8.71 5.84
N LEU A 81 -2.96 -9.10 5.90
CA LEU A 81 -2.13 -9.00 7.11
C LEU A 81 -2.09 -7.56 7.63
N LEU A 82 -1.84 -6.59 6.75
CA LEU A 82 -1.67 -5.19 7.13
C LEU A 82 -2.97 -4.46 7.50
N TYR A 83 -4.07 -4.72 6.76
CA TYR A 83 -5.27 -3.87 6.83
C TYR A 83 -6.56 -4.59 7.22
N ARG A 84 -6.56 -5.92 7.28
CA ARG A 84 -7.77 -6.73 7.57
C ARG A 84 -7.62 -7.70 8.73
N SER A 85 -6.39 -8.05 9.11
CA SER A 85 -6.11 -8.87 10.29
C SER A 85 -6.55 -8.14 11.57
N LYS A 86 -6.73 -8.86 12.68
CA LYS A 86 -6.99 -8.25 14.00
C LYS A 86 -5.70 -7.99 14.80
N THR A 87 -4.53 -8.28 14.23
CA THR A 87 -3.24 -8.14 14.93
C THR A 87 -2.83 -6.67 15.05
N SER A 88 -1.84 -6.42 15.91
CA SER A 88 -1.19 -5.13 16.01
C SER A 88 -0.44 -4.82 14.72
N PHE A 89 -0.27 -3.53 14.41
CA PHE A 89 0.48 -3.13 13.22
C PHE A 89 1.92 -3.69 13.24
N GLN A 90 2.57 -3.69 14.40
CA GLN A 90 3.93 -4.24 14.55
C GLN A 90 3.97 -5.74 14.21
N SER A 91 3.03 -6.54 14.73
CA SER A 91 2.94 -7.97 14.41
C SER A 91 2.58 -8.22 12.94
N ALA A 92 1.77 -7.34 12.33
CA ALA A 92 1.47 -7.42 10.91
C ALA A 92 2.69 -7.13 10.02
N VAL A 93 3.61 -6.25 10.46
CA VAL A 93 4.88 -5.99 9.77
C VAL A 93 5.83 -7.19 9.91
N GLU A 94 5.93 -7.79 11.10
CA GLU A 94 6.73 -9.01 11.31
C GLU A 94 6.26 -10.16 10.41
N GLN A 95 4.94 -10.40 10.34
CA GLN A 95 4.36 -11.41 9.45
C GLN A 95 4.54 -11.08 7.96
N LEU A 96 4.63 -9.79 7.60
CA LEU A 96 4.96 -9.39 6.24
C LEU A 96 6.42 -9.73 5.90
N ASP A 97 7.34 -9.51 6.83
CA ASP A 97 8.76 -9.81 6.64
C ASP A 97 8.97 -11.33 6.48
N GLU A 98 8.29 -12.16 7.27
CA GLU A 98 8.26 -13.62 7.08
C GLU A 98 7.71 -14.03 5.70
N LEU A 99 6.63 -13.37 5.26
CA LEU A 99 6.03 -13.64 3.94
C LEU A 99 6.99 -13.26 2.80
N VAL A 100 7.75 -12.17 2.97
CA VAL A 100 8.78 -11.75 2.02
C VAL A 100 9.88 -12.81 1.91
N GLU A 101 10.39 -13.31 3.04
CA GLU A 101 11.42 -14.36 3.07
C GLU A 101 10.96 -15.65 2.40
N GLN A 102 9.70 -16.05 2.61
CA GLN A 102 9.12 -17.24 2.00
C GLN A 102 8.91 -17.10 0.49
N ALA A 103 8.53 -15.90 0.03
CA ALA A 103 8.23 -15.63 -1.37
C ALA A 103 9.48 -15.54 -2.26
N LYS A 104 10.67 -15.36 -1.66
CA LYS A 104 12.04 -15.29 -2.24
C LYS A 104 12.26 -14.25 -3.36
N ASP A 105 11.40 -14.18 -4.36
CA ASP A 105 11.56 -13.35 -5.57
C ASP A 105 10.29 -12.51 -5.90
N ASN A 106 9.40 -12.28 -4.93
CA ASN A 106 8.24 -11.43 -5.15
C ASN A 106 8.60 -9.93 -5.04
N GLU A 107 8.87 -9.30 -6.19
CA GLU A 107 9.21 -7.87 -6.30
C GLU A 107 8.18 -6.95 -5.61
N LEU A 108 6.88 -7.27 -5.71
CA LEU A 108 5.84 -6.44 -5.11
C LEU A 108 5.90 -6.48 -3.58
N LEU A 109 6.13 -7.64 -2.99
CA LEU A 109 6.28 -7.77 -1.55
C LEU A 109 7.56 -7.10 -1.04
N ASN A 110 8.67 -7.31 -1.74
CA ASN A 110 9.95 -6.68 -1.43
C ASN A 110 9.81 -5.15 -1.41
N HIS A 111 9.21 -4.58 -2.45
CA HIS A 111 8.97 -3.14 -2.53
C HIS A 111 8.01 -2.64 -1.45
N LEU A 112 6.93 -3.38 -1.17
CA LEU A 112 5.97 -3.02 -0.13
C LEU A 112 6.63 -3.00 1.26
N SER A 113 7.39 -4.04 1.63
CA SER A 113 8.10 -4.07 2.93
C SER A 113 9.10 -2.93 3.03
N GLN A 114 9.95 -2.72 2.02
CA GLN A 114 10.93 -1.63 2.00
C GLN A 114 10.28 -0.25 2.15
N PHE A 115 9.15 0.00 1.45
CA PHE A 115 8.41 1.24 1.59
C PHE A 115 7.86 1.45 3.00
N ILE A 116 7.30 0.39 3.60
CA ILE A 116 6.75 0.41 4.96
C ILE A 116 7.84 0.72 5.97
N GLN A 117 8.99 0.05 5.89
CA GLN A 117 10.13 0.32 6.78
C GLN A 117 10.63 1.76 6.61
N SER A 118 10.78 2.22 5.37
CA SER A 118 11.18 3.59 5.06
C SER A 118 10.22 4.61 5.65
N SER A 119 8.91 4.40 5.55
CA SER A 119 7.88 5.30 6.07
C SER A 119 7.94 5.52 7.59
N ARG A 120 8.60 4.62 8.32
CA ARG A 120 8.78 4.68 9.79
C ARG A 120 10.03 5.45 10.23
N THR A 121 10.88 5.84 9.29
CA THR A 121 12.12 6.56 9.57
C THR A 121 11.88 8.05 9.83
N LYS A 122 12.85 8.70 10.49
CA LYS A 122 12.78 10.14 10.79
C LYS A 122 12.68 10.96 9.50
N GLY A 123 11.75 11.91 9.47
CA GLY A 123 11.51 12.78 8.31
C GLY A 123 10.40 12.29 7.38
N ARG A 124 9.89 11.07 7.58
CA ARG A 124 8.69 10.55 6.92
C ARG A 124 7.45 10.79 7.78
N ARG A 125 6.27 10.69 7.17
CA ARG A 125 4.99 11.03 7.83
C ARG A 125 4.22 9.82 8.36
N GLY A 126 4.84 8.63 8.33
CA GLY A 126 4.18 7.36 8.61
C GLY A 126 3.14 6.99 7.54
N LEU A 127 2.60 5.78 7.64
CA LEU A 127 1.65 5.27 6.66
C LEU A 127 0.24 5.81 6.89
N ILE A 128 -0.49 5.97 5.79
CA ILE A 128 -1.92 6.21 5.83
C ILE A 128 -2.64 5.00 6.43
N PRO A 129 -3.54 5.19 7.42
CA PRO A 129 -4.20 4.07 8.07
C PRO A 129 -5.25 3.42 7.16
N GLY A 130 -5.58 2.16 7.45
CA GLY A 130 -6.73 1.48 6.87
C GLY A 130 -8.06 2.06 7.33
N GLY A 131 -9.13 1.80 6.56
CA GLY A 131 -10.49 2.10 6.99
C GLY A 131 -10.88 1.43 8.31
N LYS A 132 -11.92 1.96 8.99
CA LYS A 132 -12.47 1.31 10.18
C LYS A 132 -12.89 -0.12 9.82
N ARG A 133 -12.47 -1.10 10.64
CA ARG A 133 -12.96 -2.48 10.55
C ARG A 133 -14.47 -2.42 10.83
N SER A 134 -15.33 -2.98 9.97
CA SER A 134 -16.72 -3.19 10.37
C SER A 134 -16.69 -4.14 11.55
N SER A 135 -17.31 -3.73 12.65
CA SER A 135 -17.72 -4.66 13.69
C SER A 135 -18.89 -5.45 13.10
N ASP A 136 -18.62 -6.66 12.63
CA ASP A 136 -19.68 -7.67 12.51
C ASP A 136 -20.10 -8.09 13.92
#